data_AF-A0A356FZI7-F1
#
_entry.id   AF-A0A356FZI7-F1
#
_cell.length_a   1.000
_cell.length_b   1.000
_cell.length_c   1.000
_cell.angle_alpha   90.00
_cell.angle_beta   90.00
_cell.angle_gamma   90.00
#
_symmetry.space_group_name_H-M   'P 1'
#
loop_
_entity.id
_entity.type
_entity.pdbx_description
1 polymer ?
#
loop_
_entity_poly.entity_id
_entity_poly.type
_entity_poly.pdbx_seq_one_letter_code
_entity_poly.pdbx_strand_id
1 'polypeptide(L)'
;MLKILMITTGLLTLGACAGDIKYEYPERVDKRYERPTEYKQEDRLFGADTLKFTLGGDKQPKQQAAKAAQQPAAKSLWQAALVVLSDYPLQTVDKADGLIMSEWFPSNGRMLKINAVITDSVKITVLARQKSKNPSDEVQNFDQRLADKIKNDILAHTQH
;
A
#
# COMPACT_ATOMS: atom_id res chain seq x y z
N MET A 1 -44.82 -28.09 -0.76
CA MET A 1 -44.90 -27.00 0.24
C MET A 1 -43.61 -26.81 1.06
N LEU A 2 -42.70 -27.78 1.14
CA LEU A 2 -41.41 -27.65 1.84
C LEU A 2 -40.37 -26.75 1.12
N LYS A 3 -40.50 -26.57 -0.21
CA LYS A 3 -39.56 -25.78 -1.03
C LYS A 3 -39.76 -24.25 -0.94
N ILE A 4 -40.94 -23.79 -0.52
CA ILE A 4 -41.22 -22.34 -0.40
C ILE A 4 -40.72 -21.79 0.95
N LEU A 5 -40.67 -22.64 1.99
CA LEU A 5 -40.19 -22.27 3.33
C LEU A 5 -38.67 -22.05 3.41
N MET A 6 -37.89 -22.59 2.48
CA MET A 6 -36.42 -22.42 2.47
C MET A 6 -35.93 -21.19 1.70
N ILE A 7 -36.79 -20.53 0.91
CA ILE A 7 -36.40 -19.36 0.12
C ILE A 7 -36.65 -18.06 0.89
N THR A 8 -37.63 -18.04 1.79
CA THR A 8 -37.97 -16.85 2.61
C THR A 8 -37.02 -16.62 3.79
N THR A 9 -36.31 -17.64 4.28
CA THR A 9 -35.36 -17.49 5.40
C THR A 9 -33.97 -16.99 4.98
N GLY A 10 -33.65 -17.06 3.67
CA GLY A 10 -32.36 -16.58 3.14
C GLY A 10 -32.33 -15.08 2.81
N LEU A 11 -33.48 -14.42 2.70
CA LEU A 11 -33.56 -13.00 2.31
C LEU A 11 -33.53 -12.03 3.51
N LEU A 12 -33.67 -12.52 4.75
CA LEU A 12 -33.71 -11.67 5.95
C LEU A 12 -32.35 -11.44 6.64
N THR A 13 -31.26 -12.07 6.20
CA THR A 13 -29.96 -11.99 6.90
C THR A 13 -28.94 -11.03 6.28
N LEU A 14 -29.25 -10.36 5.15
CA LEU A 14 -28.31 -9.45 4.48
C LEU A 14 -28.53 -7.95 4.74
N GLY A 15 -29.56 -7.56 5.50
CA GLY A 15 -29.92 -6.14 5.72
C GLY A 15 -29.34 -5.49 6.99
N ALA A 16 -28.58 -6.21 7.81
CA ALA A 16 -28.25 -5.77 9.18
C ALA A 16 -26.76 -5.44 9.43
N CYS A 17 -25.89 -5.45 8.42
CA CYS A 17 -24.46 -5.15 8.55
C CYS A 17 -23.94 -4.07 7.57
N ALA A 18 -24.76 -3.08 7.23
CA ALA A 18 -24.32 -1.90 6.48
C ALA A 18 -24.68 -0.63 7.26
N GLY A 19 -23.88 -0.34 8.29
CA GLY A 19 -23.93 0.89 9.06
C GLY A 19 -22.51 1.46 9.16
N ASP A 20 -22.15 2.34 8.23
CA ASP A 20 -20.90 3.09 8.28
C ASP A 20 -21.01 4.19 9.36
N ILE A 21 -20.58 3.87 10.58
CA ILE A 21 -20.41 4.86 11.66
C ILE A 21 -19.01 5.45 11.51
N LYS A 22 -18.92 6.66 10.92
CA LYS A 22 -17.70 7.48 10.99
C LYS A 22 -17.50 7.96 12.43
N TYR A 23 -16.52 7.40 13.13
CA TYR A 23 -16.13 7.85 14.46
C TYR A 23 -14.87 8.71 14.33
N GLU A 24 -15.04 10.03 14.51
CA GLU A 24 -13.93 10.97 14.58
C GLU A 24 -13.30 10.88 15.97
N TYR A 25 -12.07 10.39 16.06
CA TYR A 25 -11.35 10.34 17.33
C TYR A 25 -10.77 11.72 17.65
N PRO A 26 -10.98 12.26 18.86
CA PRO A 26 -10.46 13.58 19.22
C PRO A 26 -8.93 13.55 19.25
N GLU A 27 -8.32 14.38 18.41
CA GLU A 27 -6.87 14.59 18.40
C GLU A 27 -6.44 15.41 19.62
N ARG A 28 -5.25 15.10 20.14
CA ARG A 28 -4.68 15.75 21.32
C ARG A 28 -4.15 17.13 20.94
N VAL A 29 -4.88 18.18 21.34
CA VAL A 29 -4.33 19.54 21.39
C VAL A 29 -3.82 19.76 22.82
N ASP A 30 -2.51 19.99 22.99
CA ASP A 30 -1.86 20.39 24.24
C ASP A 30 -2.19 19.57 25.52
N LYS A 31 -2.02 18.24 25.44
CA LYS A 31 -1.99 17.30 26.59
C LYS A 31 -3.26 17.28 27.48
N ARG A 32 -4.42 17.76 27.01
CA ARG A 32 -5.73 17.49 27.63
C ARG A 32 -6.71 16.98 26.58
N TYR A 33 -7.58 16.06 26.99
CA TYR A 33 -8.73 15.65 26.18
C TYR A 33 -9.86 16.64 26.40
N GLU A 34 -10.18 17.43 25.39
CA GLU A 34 -11.38 18.26 25.37
C GLU A 34 -12.39 17.68 24.37
N ARG A 35 -13.66 17.63 24.77
CA ARG A 35 -14.79 17.19 23.95
C ARG A 35 -15.20 18.38 23.05
N PRO A 36 -15.26 18.26 21.72
CA PRO A 36 -15.80 19.31 20.88
C PRO A 36 -17.24 19.63 21.28
N THR A 37 -17.48 20.85 21.73
CA THR A 37 -18.80 21.38 22.05
C THR A 37 -19.47 21.87 20.76
N GLU A 38 -20.75 21.48 20.60
CA GLU A 38 -21.75 22.08 19.71
C GLU A 38 -21.66 21.74 18.21
N TYR A 39 -22.45 20.73 17.82
CA TYR A 39 -22.98 20.61 16.47
C TYR A 39 -24.08 21.65 16.28
N LYS A 40 -23.81 22.70 15.50
CA LYS A 40 -24.88 23.55 14.96
C LYS A 40 -25.66 22.75 13.93
N GLN A 41 -26.96 22.62 14.13
CA GLN A 41 -27.92 22.26 13.09
C GLN A 41 -27.76 23.24 11.93
N GLU A 42 -27.26 22.76 10.79
CA GLU A 42 -27.35 23.49 9.53
C GLU A 42 -28.72 23.21 8.91
N ASP A 43 -29.67 24.04 9.32
CA ASP A 43 -30.98 24.12 8.69
C ASP A 43 -30.87 25.03 7.45
N ARG A 44 -31.17 24.45 6.28
CA ARG A 44 -31.46 25.07 4.95
C ARG A 44 -30.21 25.35 4.08
N LEU A 45 -30.25 25.09 2.77
CA LEU A 45 -30.76 26.05 1.77
C LEU A 45 -30.85 25.44 0.34
N PHE A 46 -31.18 24.16 0.16
CA PHE A 46 -31.55 23.62 -1.16
C PHE A 46 -33.01 23.17 -1.17
N GLY A 47 -33.88 24.15 -1.27
CA GLY A 47 -35.30 23.99 -1.54
C GLY A 47 -35.94 25.36 -1.77
N ALA A 48 -36.35 25.59 -3.01
CA ALA A 48 -36.97 26.78 -3.59
C ALA A 48 -36.02 27.96 -3.89
N ASP A 49 -35.59 27.99 -5.16
CA ASP A 49 -35.27 29.19 -5.91
C ASP A 49 -34.16 30.10 -5.38
N THR A 50 -32.96 29.99 -5.95
CA THR A 50 -32.40 31.05 -6.82
C THR A 50 -30.91 30.79 -7.06
N LEU A 51 -30.62 30.38 -8.30
CA LEU A 51 -29.33 30.59 -8.93
C LEU A 51 -28.88 32.04 -8.73
N LYS A 52 -27.91 32.29 -7.85
CA LYS A 52 -27.18 33.57 -7.80
C LYS A 52 -25.81 33.38 -8.41
N PHE A 53 -25.78 33.55 -9.73
CA PHE A 53 -24.57 33.79 -10.49
C PHE A 53 -23.88 35.05 -9.95
N THR A 54 -22.79 34.89 -9.19
CA THR A 54 -21.91 36.02 -8.84
C THR A 54 -20.90 36.23 -9.95
N LEU A 55 -21.38 36.87 -11.02
CA LEU A 55 -20.57 37.54 -12.03
C LEU A 55 -20.05 38.87 -11.44
N GLY A 56 -18.73 39.01 -11.31
CA GLY A 56 -18.05 40.29 -11.11
C GLY A 56 -17.76 40.68 -9.66
N GLY A 57 -16.48 40.69 -9.30
CA GLY A 57 -16.00 41.19 -8.02
C GLY A 57 -14.49 41.10 -7.90
N ASP A 58 -13.79 42.07 -8.50
CA ASP A 58 -12.36 42.33 -8.27
C ASP A 58 -12.04 42.49 -6.78
N LYS A 59 -11.07 41.72 -6.27
CA LYS A 59 -9.88 42.22 -5.55
C LYS A 59 -9.03 41.08 -4.95
N GLN A 60 -7.72 41.23 -5.17
CA GLN A 60 -6.55 40.54 -4.61
C GLN A 60 -5.98 39.37 -5.44
N PRO A 61 -4.90 39.59 -6.21
CA PRO A 61 -3.95 38.50 -6.45
C PRO A 61 -3.18 38.27 -5.14
N LYS A 62 -3.59 37.24 -4.38
CA LYS A 62 -2.61 36.45 -3.64
C LYS A 62 -1.64 35.91 -4.67
N GLN A 63 -0.44 36.48 -4.73
CA GLN A 63 0.68 35.84 -5.41
C GLN A 63 0.98 34.54 -4.69
N GLN A 64 0.36 33.48 -5.16
CA GLN A 64 0.92 32.14 -5.12
C GLN A 64 2.16 32.09 -6.00
N ALA A 65 3.05 31.17 -5.63
CA ALA A 65 4.06 30.51 -6.45
C ALA A 65 5.41 31.23 -6.61
N ALA A 66 6.37 30.78 -5.81
CA ALA A 66 7.64 30.36 -6.38
C ALA A 66 8.23 29.19 -5.55
N LYS A 67 8.18 28.00 -6.16
CA LYS A 67 8.96 26.79 -5.84
C LYS A 67 8.57 26.02 -4.57
N ALA A 68 7.34 25.49 -4.57
CA ALA A 68 7.23 24.08 -4.20
C ALA A 68 7.96 23.31 -5.31
N ALA A 69 9.24 23.02 -5.09
CA ALA A 69 9.88 21.96 -5.83
C ALA A 69 8.94 20.76 -5.70
N GLN A 70 8.38 20.31 -6.81
CA GLN A 70 7.76 19.01 -6.89
C GLN A 70 8.88 18.01 -6.60
N GLN A 71 9.18 17.82 -5.31
CA GLN A 71 9.92 16.65 -4.88
C GLN A 71 9.05 15.49 -5.35
N PRO A 72 9.58 14.58 -6.19
CA PRO A 72 8.85 13.39 -6.56
C PRO A 72 8.35 12.74 -5.27
N ALA A 73 7.05 12.47 -5.21
CA ALA A 73 6.48 11.79 -4.06
C ALA A 73 7.22 10.47 -3.87
N ALA A 74 7.80 10.25 -2.69
CA ALA A 74 8.56 9.04 -2.39
C ALA A 74 7.77 7.81 -2.82
N LYS A 75 8.34 7.01 -3.74
CA LYS A 75 7.70 5.78 -4.20
C LYS A 75 7.47 4.85 -3.02
N SER A 76 6.34 4.15 -3.01
CA SER A 76 6.11 3.14 -1.98
C SER A 76 7.20 2.06 -2.04
N LEU A 77 7.59 1.51 -0.89
CA LEU A 77 8.61 0.44 -0.81
C LEU A 77 8.28 -0.72 -1.76
N TRP A 78 6.99 -1.04 -1.91
CA TRP A 78 6.51 -2.05 -2.85
C TRP A 78 6.85 -1.71 -4.31
N GLN A 79 6.60 -0.47 -4.74
CA GLN A 79 6.91 -0.04 -6.11
C GLN A 79 8.42 -0.05 -6.37
N ALA A 80 9.21 0.45 -5.43
CA ALA A 80 10.66 0.42 -5.53
C ALA A 80 11.20 -1.02 -5.58
N ALA A 81 10.64 -1.92 -4.77
CA ALA A 81 11.00 -3.33 -4.78
C ALA A 81 10.68 -4.00 -6.10
N LEU A 82 9.51 -3.71 -6.69
CA LEU A 82 9.15 -4.25 -8.00
C LEU A 82 10.09 -3.79 -9.11
N VAL A 83 10.52 -2.53 -9.10
CA VAL A 83 11.47 -1.99 -10.10
C VAL A 83 12.83 -2.67 -10.00
N VAL A 84 13.34 -2.90 -8.78
CA VAL A 84 14.64 -3.57 -8.60
C VAL A 84 14.53 -5.07 -8.89
N LEU A 85 13.41 -5.69 -8.50
CA LEU A 85 13.24 -7.13 -8.63
C LEU A 85 12.74 -7.57 -10.02
N SER A 86 12.27 -6.65 -10.87
CA SER A 86 11.80 -6.96 -12.22
C SER A 86 12.89 -7.50 -13.15
N ASP A 87 14.15 -7.24 -12.82
CA ASP A 87 15.31 -7.74 -13.59
C ASP A 87 15.55 -9.26 -13.37
N TYR A 88 14.91 -9.85 -12.37
CA TYR A 88 15.04 -11.26 -12.02
C TYR A 88 13.82 -12.06 -12.50
N PRO A 89 13.96 -13.37 -12.74
CA PRO A 89 12.83 -14.20 -13.13
C PRO A 89 11.89 -14.42 -11.94
N LEU A 90 10.82 -13.64 -11.86
CA LEU A 90 9.83 -13.70 -10.78
C LEU A 90 8.88 -14.89 -10.95
N GLN A 91 8.69 -15.65 -9.88
CA GLN A 91 7.74 -16.77 -9.76
C GLN A 91 6.41 -16.30 -9.17
N THR A 92 6.48 -15.51 -8.09
CA THR A 92 5.30 -15.08 -7.33
C THR A 92 5.46 -13.63 -6.94
N VAL A 93 4.40 -12.86 -7.15
CA VAL A 93 4.31 -11.45 -6.76
C VAL A 93 2.94 -11.25 -6.13
N ASP A 94 2.89 -11.21 -4.81
CA ASP A 94 1.67 -10.98 -4.06
C ASP A 94 1.77 -9.67 -3.27
N LYS A 95 0.96 -8.69 -3.67
CA LYS A 95 0.91 -7.37 -3.03
C LYS A 95 0.18 -7.41 -1.68
N ALA A 96 -0.77 -8.33 -1.49
CA ALA A 96 -1.52 -8.41 -0.24
C ALA A 96 -0.63 -8.90 0.91
N ASP A 97 0.16 -9.94 0.64
CA ASP A 97 1.10 -10.52 1.61
C ASP A 97 2.49 -9.86 1.57
N GLY A 98 2.72 -8.95 0.61
CA GLY A 98 4.01 -8.28 0.46
C GLY A 98 5.13 -9.22 0.01
N LEU A 99 4.81 -10.31 -0.67
CA LEU A 99 5.75 -11.37 -1.02
C LEU A 99 6.17 -11.28 -2.50
N ILE A 100 7.48 -11.29 -2.75
CA ILE A 100 8.06 -11.41 -4.09
C ILE A 100 9.08 -12.55 -4.06
N MET A 101 8.87 -13.56 -4.90
CA MET A 101 9.75 -14.73 -5.00
C MET A 101 10.22 -14.90 -6.44
N SER A 102 11.50 -15.24 -6.61
CA SER A 102 12.06 -15.61 -7.90
C SER A 102 12.02 -17.13 -8.12
N GLU A 103 12.05 -17.51 -9.39
CA GLU A 103 12.45 -18.86 -9.78
C GLU A 103 13.93 -19.10 -9.44
N TRP A 104 14.34 -20.36 -9.47
CA TRP A 104 15.76 -20.70 -9.42
C TRP A 104 16.43 -20.32 -10.74
N PHE A 105 17.41 -19.42 -10.70
CA PHE A 105 18.11 -18.96 -11.91
C PHE A 105 19.63 -19.10 -11.80
N PRO A 106 20.33 -19.36 -12.91
CA PRO A 106 21.79 -19.44 -12.93
C PRO A 106 22.41 -18.04 -12.83
N SER A 107 23.38 -17.88 -11.93
CA SER A 107 24.20 -16.67 -11.80
C SER A 107 25.62 -17.05 -11.35
N ASN A 108 26.62 -16.69 -12.15
CA ASN A 108 28.05 -16.93 -11.86
C ASN A 108 28.37 -18.38 -11.43
N GLY A 109 27.81 -19.37 -12.14
CA GLY A 109 28.05 -20.79 -11.86
C GLY A 109 27.32 -21.37 -10.64
N ARG A 110 26.49 -20.56 -9.97
CA ARG A 110 25.59 -20.97 -8.87
C ARG A 110 24.15 -20.80 -9.32
N MET A 111 23.22 -21.52 -8.70
CA MET A 111 21.79 -21.25 -8.86
C MET A 111 21.33 -20.40 -7.68
N LEU A 112 20.63 -19.31 -7.96
CA LEU A 112 20.13 -18.38 -6.97
C LEU A 112 18.61 -18.39 -6.94
N LYS A 113 18.04 -18.16 -5.76
CA LYS A 113 16.63 -17.87 -5.56
C LYS A 113 16.50 -16.72 -4.57
N ILE A 114 15.73 -15.71 -4.95
CA ILE A 114 15.50 -14.49 -4.17
C ILE A 114 14.09 -14.56 -3.61
N ASN A 115 13.97 -14.37 -2.31
CA ASN A 115 12.69 -14.18 -1.62
C ASN A 115 12.73 -12.82 -0.93
N ALA A 116 11.79 -11.96 -1.25
CA ALA A 116 11.64 -10.64 -0.64
C ALA A 116 10.26 -10.56 0.05
N VAL A 117 10.26 -10.06 1.27
CA VAL A 117 9.06 -9.77 2.05
C VAL A 117 9.06 -8.28 2.37
N ILE A 118 8.01 -7.59 1.94
CA ILE A 118 7.86 -6.14 1.98
C ILE A 118 6.54 -5.84 2.69
N THR A 119 6.65 -5.50 3.98
CA THR A 119 5.54 -4.98 4.77
C THR A 119 5.89 -3.55 5.17
N ASP A 120 6.17 -3.29 6.45
CA ASP A 120 6.71 -2.02 6.93
C ASP A 120 8.23 -1.90 6.74
N SER A 121 8.88 -3.04 6.48
CA SER A 121 10.32 -3.14 6.25
C SER A 121 10.62 -4.10 5.10
N VAL A 122 11.80 -3.97 4.50
CA VAL A 122 12.27 -4.84 3.42
C VAL A 122 13.18 -5.91 4.00
N LYS A 123 12.74 -7.17 3.90
CA LYS A 123 13.54 -8.35 4.23
C LYS A 123 13.82 -9.13 2.96
N ILE A 124 15.09 -9.38 2.68
CA ILE A 124 15.52 -10.11 1.48
C ILE A 124 16.34 -11.30 1.92
N THR A 125 16.02 -12.45 1.34
CA THR A 125 16.75 -13.69 1.53
C THR A 125 17.19 -14.19 0.17
N VAL A 126 18.49 -14.38 0.00
CA VAL A 126 19.07 -14.94 -1.22
C VAL A 126 19.59 -16.33 -0.89
N LEU A 127 18.94 -17.33 -1.47
CA LEU A 127 19.36 -18.72 -1.42
C LEU A 127 20.32 -18.97 -2.59
N ALA A 128 21.49 -19.51 -2.30
CA ALA A 128 22.47 -19.92 -3.30
C ALA A 128 22.72 -21.42 -3.17
N ARG A 129 22.62 -22.15 -4.28
CA ARG A 129 23.01 -23.56 -4.37
C ARG A 129 24.08 -23.72 -5.44
N GLN A 130 25.12 -24.47 -5.13
CA GLN A 130 26.15 -24.79 -6.11
C GLN A 130 25.74 -26.04 -6.89
N LYS A 131 25.83 -25.99 -8.22
CA LYS A 131 25.48 -27.13 -9.07
C LYS A 131 26.50 -28.25 -8.86
N SER A 132 26.21 -29.19 -7.96
CA SER A 132 26.97 -30.43 -7.80
C SER A 132 26.47 -31.50 -8.75
N LYS A 133 27.34 -32.45 -9.11
CA LYS A 133 26.94 -33.64 -9.90
C LYS A 133 26.09 -34.61 -9.07
N ASN A 134 26.19 -34.55 -7.75
CA ASN A 134 25.41 -35.36 -6.82
C ASN A 134 24.43 -34.46 -6.04
N PRO A 135 23.13 -34.81 -5.97
CA PRO A 135 22.14 -34.04 -5.22
C PRO A 135 22.39 -34.05 -3.70
N SER A 136 23.12 -35.05 -3.17
CA SER A 136 23.50 -35.13 -1.76
C SER A 136 24.56 -34.11 -1.33
N ASP A 137 25.28 -33.52 -2.29
CA ASP A 137 26.39 -32.59 -2.04
C ASP A 137 25.97 -31.14 -2.36
N GLU A 138 24.67 -30.89 -2.55
CA GLU A 138 24.13 -29.57 -2.87
C GLU A 138 24.15 -28.68 -1.62
N VAL A 139 25.24 -27.93 -1.44
CA VAL A 139 25.36 -26.97 -0.35
C VAL A 139 24.46 -25.77 -0.63
N GLN A 140 23.45 -25.58 0.21
CA GLN A 140 22.67 -24.34 0.25
C GLN A 140 23.34 -23.35 1.19
N ASN A 141 23.69 -22.19 0.65
CA ASN A 141 24.24 -21.07 1.38
C ASN A 141 23.31 -19.87 1.27
N PHE A 142 23.31 -19.04 2.31
CA PHE A 142 22.66 -17.74 2.27
C PHE A 142 23.67 -16.68 1.83
N ASP A 143 23.41 -16.01 0.71
CA ASP A 143 24.29 -14.93 0.23
C ASP A 143 23.82 -13.59 0.82
N GLN A 144 24.26 -13.32 2.06
CA GLN A 144 23.90 -12.09 2.79
C GLN A 144 24.35 -10.83 2.05
N ARG A 145 25.52 -10.86 1.41
CA ARG A 145 26.07 -9.70 0.69
C ARG A 145 25.16 -9.28 -0.46
N LEU A 146 24.67 -10.26 -1.23
CA LEU A 146 23.75 -10.00 -2.33
C LEU A 146 22.39 -9.53 -1.80
N ALA A 147 21.90 -10.11 -0.70
CA ALA A 147 20.66 -9.68 -0.07
C ALA A 147 20.72 -8.22 0.40
N ASP A 148 21.80 -7.83 1.08
CA ASP A 148 22.02 -6.46 1.55
C ASP A 148 22.16 -5.48 0.39
N LYS A 149 22.82 -5.88 -0.70
CA LYS A 149 22.93 -5.08 -1.92
C LYS A 149 21.54 -4.80 -2.50
N ILE A 150 20.74 -5.84 -2.75
CA ILE A 150 19.38 -5.66 -3.30
C ILE A 150 18.54 -4.78 -2.35
N LYS A 151 18.67 -4.99 -1.04
CA LYS A 151 17.94 -4.19 -0.05
C LYS A 151 18.30 -2.72 -0.15
N ASN A 152 19.59 -2.40 -0.25
CA ASN A 152 20.05 -1.03 -0.41
C ASN A 152 19.59 -0.42 -1.75
N ASP A 153 19.59 -1.20 -2.83
CA ASP A 153 19.12 -0.75 -4.14
C ASP A 153 17.61 -0.40 -4.08
N ILE A 154 16.80 -1.19 -3.36
CA ILE A 154 15.37 -0.89 -3.15
C ILE A 154 15.19 0.39 -2.34
N LEU A 155 15.94 0.55 -1.25
CA LEU A 155 15.87 1.75 -0.42
C LEU A 155 16.29 3.01 -1.19
N ALA A 156 17.31 2.93 -2.05
CA ALA A 156 17.71 4.04 -2.91
C ALA A 156 16.59 4.48 -3.86
N HIS A 157 15.83 3.52 -4.41
CA HIS A 157 14.70 3.81 -5.30
C HIS A 157 13.47 4.43 -4.61
N THR A 158 13.38 4.38 -3.28
CA THR A 158 12.29 5.05 -2.53
C THR A 158 12.55 6.52 -2.25
N GLN A 159 13.81 6.95 -2.30
CA GLN A 159 14.22 8.34 -1.99
C GLN A 159 14.13 9.28 -3.21
N HIS A 160 13.73 8.74 -4.37
CA HIS A 160 13.59 9.41 -5.65
C HIS A 160 12.16 9.27 -6.20
#